data_AF-A0A946EKJ9-F1
#
_entry.id   AF-A0A946EKJ9-F1
#
_cell.length_a   1.000
_cell.length_b   1.000
_cell.length_c   1.000
_cell.angle_alpha   90.00
_cell.angle_beta   90.00
_cell.angle_gamma   90.00
#
_symmetry.space_group_name_H-M   'P 1'
#
loop_
_entity.id
_entity.type
_entity.pdbx_description
1 polymer ?
#
loop_
_entity_poly.entity_id
_entity_poly.type
_entity_poly.pdbx_seq_one_letter_code
_entity_poly.pdbx_strand_id
1 'polypeptide(L)'
;MYSPLQNAISFLLGIFFSMYIYTVLLRIIFQIMRVNFYNPVAQFIVKVTNPTLIPLRRIIPGYRGYDIAGFVLVILLQLIFILLSLLISGSLPTFSTNFCLGISIWTIGALIATVFGLYIYLVIISIILSWVMPMSPVSSVLNLLTEPLLSPIRRRVPPIGMFDLSPLIFLIGIQLCQILISSPITKYGQDLMRH
;
A
#
# COMPACT_ATOMS: atom_id res chain seq x y z
N MET A 1 0.53 -6.37 -28.30
CA MET A 1 1.60 -5.38 -28.10
C MET A 1 0.90 -4.05 -27.84
N TYR A 2 1.14 -3.42 -26.69
CA TYR A 2 0.47 -2.15 -26.37
C TYR A 2 0.89 -1.05 -27.33
N SER A 3 -0.05 -0.20 -27.72
CA SER A 3 0.30 1.05 -28.39
C SER A 3 1.07 1.97 -27.42
N PRO A 4 1.95 2.86 -27.91
CA PRO A 4 2.61 3.84 -27.06
C PRO A 4 1.64 4.65 -26.19
N LEU A 5 0.44 4.93 -26.73
CA LEU A 5 -0.64 5.59 -26.01
C LEU A 5 -1.17 4.75 -24.84
N GLN A 6 -1.43 3.45 -25.05
CA GLN A 6 -1.87 2.55 -23.98
C GLN A 6 -0.84 2.47 -22.85
N ASN A 7 0.46 2.40 -23.18
CA ASN A 7 1.53 2.41 -22.18
C ASN A 7 1.52 3.70 -21.35
N ALA A 8 1.40 4.85 -22.01
CA ALA A 8 1.35 6.15 -21.35
C ALA A 8 0.15 6.27 -20.40
N ILE A 9 -1.04 5.84 -20.83
CA ILE A 9 -2.25 5.86 -20.00
C ILE A 9 -2.12 4.92 -18.80
N SER A 10 -1.65 3.68 -19.01
CA SER A 10 -1.42 2.72 -17.93
C SER A 10 -0.40 3.22 -16.91
N PHE A 11 0.66 3.89 -17.36
CA PHE A 11 1.65 4.52 -16.47
C PHE A 11 1.04 5.62 -15.62
N LEU A 12 0.31 6.57 -16.24
CA LEU A 12 -0.35 7.67 -15.51
C LEU A 12 -1.34 7.13 -14.49
N LEU A 13 -2.20 6.20 -14.88
CA LEU A 13 -3.15 5.57 -13.96
C LEU A 13 -2.42 4.86 -12.82
N GLY A 14 -1.35 4.12 -13.12
CA GLY A 14 -0.52 3.47 -12.12
C GLY A 14 0.00 4.45 -11.08
N ILE A 15 0.53 5.59 -11.50
CA ILE A 15 1.01 6.63 -10.58
C ILE A 15 -0.12 7.20 -9.72
N PHE A 16 -1.20 7.66 -10.35
CA PHE A 16 -2.29 8.32 -9.62
C PHE A 16 -2.97 7.38 -8.61
N PHE A 17 -3.31 6.16 -9.04
CA PHE A 17 -3.95 5.19 -8.15
C PHE A 17 -3.00 4.68 -7.07
N SER A 18 -1.75 4.34 -7.40
CA SER A 18 -0.80 3.88 -6.37
C SER A 18 -0.55 4.95 -5.31
N MET A 19 -0.30 6.20 -5.71
CA MET A 19 -0.11 7.30 -4.77
C MET A 19 -1.34 7.51 -3.89
N TYR A 20 -2.53 7.46 -4.46
CA TYR A 20 -3.76 7.64 -3.69
C TYR A 20 -4.03 6.47 -2.73
N ILE A 21 -3.88 5.23 -3.20
CA ILE A 21 -4.04 4.02 -2.38
C ILE A 21 -3.03 4.02 -1.23
N TYR A 22 -1.75 4.36 -1.48
CA TYR A 22 -0.74 4.51 -0.43
C TYR A 22 -1.12 5.57 0.59
N THR A 23 -1.68 6.71 0.14
CA THR A 23 -2.12 7.78 1.05
C THR A 23 -3.28 7.32 1.94
N VAL A 24 -4.25 6.57 1.41
CA VAL A 24 -5.35 6.00 2.21
C VAL A 24 -4.84 4.90 3.15
N LEU A 25 -3.93 4.03 2.70
CA LEU A 25 -3.30 3.02 3.56
C LEU A 25 -2.52 3.65 4.71
N LEU A 26 -1.74 4.72 4.44
CA LEU A 26 -1.05 5.47 5.49
C LEU A 26 -2.03 6.02 6.52
N ARG A 27 -3.18 6.56 6.10
CA ARG A 27 -4.22 7.02 7.03
C ARG A 27 -4.69 5.91 7.96
N ILE A 28 -4.95 4.72 7.41
CA ILE A 28 -5.39 3.54 8.19
C ILE A 28 -4.29 3.14 9.19
N ILE A 29 -3.04 3.07 8.74
CA ILE A 29 -1.90 2.75 9.59
C ILE A 29 -1.72 3.80 10.68
N PHE A 30 -1.88 5.09 10.37
CA PHE A 30 -1.73 6.18 11.35
C PHE A 30 -2.75 6.04 12.48
N GLN A 31 -3.97 5.62 12.16
CA GLN A 31 -5.00 5.35 13.14
C GLN A 31 -4.70 4.11 13.99
N ILE A 32 -4.20 3.03 13.38
CA ILE A 32 -3.78 1.82 14.09
C ILE A 32 -2.63 2.12 15.06
N MET A 33 -1.62 2.85 14.58
CA MET A 33 -0.43 3.23 15.33
C MET A 33 -0.64 4.44 16.26
N ARG A 34 -1.86 5.00 16.28
CA ARG A 34 -2.24 6.17 17.09
C ARG A 34 -1.28 7.35 16.92
N VAL A 35 -0.91 7.63 15.67
CA VAL A 35 -0.06 8.78 15.33
C VAL A 35 -0.73 10.06 15.79
N ASN A 36 0.03 10.96 16.41
CA ASN A 36 -0.48 12.23 16.88
C ASN A 36 -0.97 13.10 15.71
N PHE A 37 -2.25 13.45 15.68
CA PHE A 37 -2.87 14.28 14.63
C PHE A 37 -2.41 15.75 14.63
N TYR A 38 -1.65 16.20 15.63
CA TYR A 38 -0.95 17.49 15.58
C TYR A 38 0.29 17.43 14.66
N ASN A 39 0.76 16.24 14.27
CA ASN A 39 1.86 16.12 13.33
C ASN A 39 1.43 16.59 11.92
N PRO A 40 2.23 17.45 11.24
CA PRO A 40 1.85 18.00 9.93
C PRO A 40 1.65 16.92 8.85
N VAL A 41 2.39 15.81 8.90
CA VAL A 41 2.22 14.69 7.96
C VAL A 41 0.88 14.01 8.18
N ALA A 42 0.49 13.79 9.44
CA ALA A 42 -0.81 13.22 9.78
C ALA A 42 -1.95 14.12 9.29
N GLN A 43 -1.83 15.44 9.47
CA GLN A 43 -2.83 16.39 8.98
C GLN A 43 -2.92 16.41 7.46
N PHE A 44 -1.79 16.37 6.76
CA PHE A 44 -1.75 16.29 5.30
C PHE A 44 -2.47 15.03 4.79
N ILE A 45 -2.11 13.86 5.32
CA ILE A 45 -2.73 12.59 4.93
C ILE A 45 -4.24 12.62 5.20
N VAL A 46 -4.66 13.10 6.37
CA VAL A 46 -6.09 13.24 6.71
C VAL A 46 -6.81 14.20 5.76
N LYS A 47 -6.19 15.34 5.42
CA LYS A 47 -6.75 16.34 4.52
C LYS A 47 -6.92 15.81 3.10
N VAL A 48 -5.95 15.07 2.58
CA VAL A 48 -6.00 14.47 1.23
C VAL A 48 -7.07 13.38 1.14
N THR A 49 -7.25 12.58 2.19
CA THR A 49 -8.13 11.40 2.18
C THR A 49 -9.56 11.68 2.65
N ASN A 50 -9.78 12.75 3.43
CA ASN A 50 -11.10 13.14 3.94
C ASN A 50 -12.17 13.36 2.85
N PRO A 51 -11.89 14.06 1.73
CA PRO A 51 -12.89 14.33 0.70
C PRO A 51 -13.59 13.07 0.16
N THR A 52 -12.87 11.95 0.03
CA THR A 52 -13.48 10.68 -0.41
C THR A 52 -13.98 9.83 0.75
N LEU A 53 -13.35 9.90 1.92
CA LEU A 53 -13.74 9.08 3.08
C LEU A 53 -14.99 9.60 3.77
N ILE A 54 -15.21 10.91 3.85
CA ILE A 54 -16.39 11.47 4.53
C ILE A 54 -17.70 11.02 3.86
N PRO A 55 -17.87 11.09 2.52
CA PRO A 55 -19.05 10.54 1.85
C PRO A 55 -19.22 9.04 2.12
N LEU A 56 -18.13 8.27 2.04
CA LEU A 56 -18.17 6.83 2.26
C LEU A 56 -18.57 6.47 3.70
N ARG A 57 -18.09 7.24 4.69
CA ARG A 57 -18.45 7.10 6.11
C ARG A 57 -19.91 7.42 6.42
N ARG A 58 -20.61 8.12 5.52
CA ARG A 58 -22.08 8.31 5.65
C ARG A 58 -22.85 7.04 5.34
N ILE A 59 -22.28 6.16 4.51
CA ILE A 59 -22.89 4.89 4.10
C ILE A 59 -22.41 3.76 5.03
N ILE A 60 -21.13 3.78 5.39
CA ILE A 60 -20.48 2.73 6.17
C ILE A 60 -20.19 3.23 7.59
N PRO A 61 -20.93 2.76 8.60
CA PRO A 61 -20.69 3.18 9.98
C PRO A 61 -19.31 2.70 10.45
N GLY A 62 -18.62 3.54 11.24
CA GLY A 62 -17.38 3.14 11.90
C GLY A 62 -17.66 2.12 13.01
N TYR A 63 -16.75 1.15 13.21
CA TYR A 63 -16.87 0.13 14.25
C TYR A 63 -15.72 0.21 15.23
N ARG A 64 -16.02 0.33 16.53
CA ARG A 64 -15.04 0.27 17.64
C ARG A 64 -13.81 1.20 17.49
N GLY A 65 -13.98 2.33 16.79
CA GLY A 65 -12.87 3.28 16.57
C GLY A 65 -11.89 2.88 15.45
N TYR A 66 -12.20 1.86 14.64
CA TYR A 66 -11.49 1.55 13.39
C TYR A 66 -12.20 2.20 12.19
N ASP A 67 -11.41 2.69 11.23
CA ASP A 67 -11.92 3.30 9.99
C ASP A 67 -12.22 2.23 8.93
N ILE A 68 -13.35 1.53 9.10
CA ILE A 68 -13.84 0.53 8.12
C ILE A 68 -14.00 1.16 6.72
N ALA A 69 -14.49 2.41 6.66
CA ALA A 69 -14.58 3.14 5.42
C ALA A 69 -13.22 3.29 4.73
N GLY A 70 -12.13 3.44 5.50
CA GLY A 70 -10.75 3.39 5.00
C GLY A 70 -10.43 2.08 4.27
N PHE A 71 -10.66 0.94 4.93
CA PHE A 71 -10.42 -0.38 4.33
C PHE A 71 -11.25 -0.61 3.07
N VAL A 72 -12.54 -0.26 3.12
CA VAL A 72 -13.43 -0.39 1.96
C VAL A 72 -12.97 0.51 0.82
N LEU A 73 -12.57 1.75 1.10
CA LEU A 73 -12.05 2.65 0.08
C LEU A 73 -10.81 2.07 -0.61
N VAL A 74 -9.86 1.52 0.14
CA VAL A 74 -8.65 0.90 -0.43
C VAL A 74 -9.01 -0.27 -1.34
N ILE A 75 -9.94 -1.14 -0.93
CA ILE A 75 -10.41 -2.26 -1.75
C ILE A 75 -11.06 -1.74 -3.04
N LEU A 76 -11.95 -0.75 -2.94
CA LEU A 76 -12.64 -0.18 -4.09
C LEU A 76 -11.66 0.49 -5.07
N LEU A 77 -10.71 1.28 -4.57
CA LEU A 77 -9.69 1.91 -5.39
C LEU A 77 -8.82 0.89 -6.12
N GLN A 78 -8.39 -0.17 -5.42
CA GLN A 78 -7.61 -1.25 -6.02
C GLN A 78 -8.40 -1.99 -7.11
N LEU A 79 -9.67 -2.29 -6.84
CA LEU A 79 -10.55 -2.95 -7.79
C LEU A 79 -10.79 -2.09 -9.05
N ILE A 80 -11.07 -0.79 -8.86
CA ILE A 80 -11.24 0.16 -9.96
C ILE A 80 -9.96 0.26 -10.79
N PHE A 81 -8.79 0.34 -10.14
CA PHE A 81 -7.51 0.37 -10.83
C PHE A 81 -7.28 -0.88 -11.71
N ILE A 82 -7.59 -2.06 -11.17
CA ILE A 82 -7.49 -3.33 -11.91
C ILE A 82 -8.45 -3.35 -13.11
N LEU A 83 -9.71 -2.94 -12.92
CA LEU A 83 -10.70 -2.89 -13.99
C LEU A 83 -10.28 -1.92 -15.11
N LEU A 84 -9.83 -0.71 -14.77
CA LEU A 84 -9.34 0.25 -15.76
C LEU A 84 -8.12 -0.30 -16.52
N SER A 85 -7.22 -0.98 -15.81
CA SER A 85 -6.04 -1.62 -16.42
C SER A 85 -6.43 -2.71 -17.42
N LEU A 86 -7.46 -3.52 -17.12
CA LEU A 86 -8.00 -4.54 -18.04
C LEU A 86 -8.63 -3.91 -19.29
N LEU A 87 -9.42 -2.84 -19.12
CA LEU A 87 -10.03 -2.11 -20.24
C LEU A 87 -8.99 -1.53 -21.20
N ILE A 88 -7.92 -0.93 -20.66
CA ILE A 88 -6.81 -0.38 -21.47
C ILE A 88 -6.07 -1.50 -22.19
N SER A 89 -5.96 -2.67 -21.56
CA SER A 89 -5.30 -3.81 -22.14
C SER A 89 -6.08 -4.45 -23.30
N GLY A 90 -7.29 -3.94 -23.61
CA GLY A 90 -8.19 -4.52 -24.61
C GLY A 90 -8.84 -5.82 -24.15
N SER A 91 -8.66 -6.19 -22.88
CA SER A 91 -9.31 -7.36 -22.27
C SER A 91 -10.71 -6.94 -21.87
N LEU A 92 -11.69 -7.20 -22.75
CA LEU A 92 -13.09 -6.95 -22.41
C LEU A 92 -13.50 -7.89 -21.27
N PRO A 93 -14.01 -7.36 -20.15
CA PRO A 93 -14.46 -8.18 -19.04
C PRO A 93 -15.72 -8.94 -19.47
N THR A 94 -15.57 -10.23 -19.76
CA THR A 94 -16.72 -11.14 -19.88
C THR A 94 -17.21 -11.43 -18.47
N PHE A 95 -18.45 -11.06 -18.16
CA PHE A 95 -19.04 -11.33 -16.85
C PHE A 95 -19.31 -12.84 -16.68
N SER A 96 -18.29 -13.57 -16.23
CA SER A 96 -18.34 -14.99 -15.88
C SER A 96 -18.08 -15.18 -14.38
N THR A 97 -18.49 -16.33 -13.84
CA THR A 97 -18.18 -16.70 -12.45
C THR A 97 -16.67 -16.70 -12.20
N ASN A 98 -15.89 -17.22 -13.16
CA ASN A 98 -14.43 -17.26 -13.09
C ASN A 98 -13.82 -15.85 -13.11
N PHE A 99 -14.40 -14.93 -13.89
CA PHE A 99 -13.98 -13.53 -13.90
C PHE A 99 -14.18 -12.88 -12.52
N CYS A 100 -15.36 -13.02 -11.93
CA CYS A 100 -15.68 -12.44 -10.61
C CYS A 100 -14.81 -13.01 -9.48
N LEU A 101 -14.54 -14.31 -9.50
CA LEU A 101 -13.65 -14.94 -8.53
C LEU A 101 -12.19 -14.52 -8.75
N GLY A 102 -11.73 -14.54 -10.01
CA GLY A 102 -10.36 -14.20 -10.38
C GLY A 102 -10.00 -12.77 -10.05
N ILE A 103 -10.89 -11.81 -10.33
CA ILE A 103 -10.67 -10.40 -9.99
C ILE A 103 -10.65 -10.16 -8.48
N SER A 104 -11.47 -10.88 -7.72
CA SER A 104 -11.49 -10.79 -6.25
C SER A 104 -10.18 -11.29 -5.65
N ILE A 105 -9.70 -12.45 -6.11
CA ILE A 105 -8.41 -13.03 -5.70
C ILE A 105 -7.25 -12.13 -6.11
N TRP A 106 -7.27 -11.62 -7.34
CA TRP A 106 -6.23 -10.70 -7.82
C TRP A 106 -6.20 -9.42 -6.97
N THR A 107 -7.37 -8.86 -6.64
CA THR A 107 -7.46 -7.68 -5.76
C THR A 107 -6.83 -7.95 -4.40
N ILE A 108 -7.09 -9.10 -3.78
CA ILE A 108 -6.47 -9.48 -2.50
C ILE A 108 -4.95 -9.56 -2.64
N GLY A 109 -4.44 -10.28 -3.65
CA GLY A 109 -3.00 -10.39 -3.90
C GLY A 109 -2.33 -9.03 -4.13
N ALA A 110 -3.01 -8.14 -4.86
CA ALA A 110 -2.54 -6.80 -5.16
C ALA A 110 -2.54 -5.91 -3.91
N LEU A 111 -3.56 -5.98 -3.05
CA LEU A 111 -3.58 -5.26 -1.77
C LEU A 111 -2.44 -5.68 -0.86
N ILE A 112 -2.16 -6.99 -0.78
CA ILE A 112 -1.00 -7.51 -0.04
C ILE A 112 0.30 -6.93 -0.61
N ALA A 113 0.43 -6.93 -1.95
CA ALA A 113 1.58 -6.32 -2.64
C ALA A 113 1.76 -4.85 -2.26
N THR A 114 0.65 -4.11 -2.27
CA THR A 114 0.61 -2.68 -1.96
C THR A 114 1.00 -2.43 -0.51
N VAL A 115 0.51 -3.21 0.46
CA VAL A 115 0.95 -3.09 1.86
C VAL A 115 2.44 -3.35 2.00
N PHE A 116 2.97 -4.39 1.35
CA PHE A 116 4.40 -4.66 1.37
C PHE A 116 5.22 -3.53 0.71
N GLY A 117 4.78 -3.04 -0.44
CA GLY A 117 5.41 -1.91 -1.14
C GLY A 117 5.41 -0.64 -0.30
N LEU A 118 4.33 -0.37 0.42
CA LEU A 118 4.26 0.77 1.34
C LEU A 118 5.34 0.70 2.42
N TYR A 119 5.53 -0.46 3.05
CA TYR A 119 6.57 -0.61 4.07
C TYR A 119 7.99 -0.57 3.50
N ILE A 120 8.20 -1.07 2.28
CA ILE A 120 9.46 -0.86 1.55
C ILE A 120 9.74 0.64 1.41
N TYR A 121 8.78 1.43 0.91
CA TYR A 121 8.95 2.86 0.77
C TYR A 121 9.16 3.56 2.11
N LEU A 122 8.40 3.22 3.15
CA LEU A 122 8.56 3.80 4.49
C LEU A 122 9.97 3.56 5.04
N VAL A 123 10.49 2.34 4.91
CA VAL A 123 11.83 1.99 5.39
C VAL A 123 12.91 2.70 4.57
N ILE A 124 12.79 2.74 3.24
CA ILE A 124 13.74 3.48 2.39
C ILE A 124 13.77 4.96 2.75
N ILE A 125 12.60 5.61 2.88
CA ILE A 125 12.51 7.03 3.27
C ILE A 125 13.08 7.22 4.68
N SER A 126 12.86 6.27 5.60
CA SER A 126 13.43 6.31 6.95
C SER A 126 14.95 6.28 6.94
N ILE A 127 15.57 5.43 6.10
CA ILE A 127 17.03 5.37 5.92
C ILE A 127 17.53 6.72 5.39
N ILE A 128 16.90 7.25 4.33
CA ILE A 128 17.31 8.53 3.74
C ILE A 128 17.20 9.67 4.76
N LEU A 129 16.07 9.79 5.46
CA LEU A 129 15.87 10.86 6.44
C LEU A 129 16.74 10.72 7.68
N SER A 130 17.20 9.52 8.02
CA SER A 130 18.11 9.32 9.16
C SER A 130 19.44 10.06 8.98
N TRP A 131 19.89 10.24 7.73
CA TRP A 131 21.12 10.97 7.40
C TRP A 131 20.87 12.43 7.07
N VAL A 132 19.74 12.73 6.41
CA VAL A 132 19.46 14.07 5.90
C VAL A 132 18.86 14.97 6.98
N MET A 133 17.83 14.51 7.71
CA MET A 133 17.07 15.31 8.68
C MET A 133 16.49 14.44 9.82
N PRO A 134 17.33 13.93 10.75
CA PRO A 134 16.92 12.93 11.74
C PRO A 134 15.91 13.44 12.78
N MET A 135 15.82 14.75 13.01
CA MET A 135 14.94 15.36 14.04
C MET A 135 13.71 16.07 13.45
N SER A 136 13.31 15.72 12.22
CA SER A 136 12.15 16.33 11.55
C SER A 136 10.81 15.74 12.02
N PRO A 137 9.67 16.45 11.84
CA PRO A 137 8.35 15.88 12.11
C PRO A 137 8.07 14.61 11.28
N VAL A 138 8.66 14.49 10.09
CA VAL A 138 8.52 13.32 9.22
C VAL A 138 9.29 12.12 9.79
N SER A 139 10.54 12.31 10.22
CA SER A 139 11.35 11.22 10.78
C SER A 139 10.72 10.66 12.05
N SER A 140 10.09 11.49 12.89
CA SER A 140 9.36 11.02 14.08
C SER A 140 8.20 10.07 13.74
N VAL A 141 7.44 10.37 12.68
CA VAL A 141 6.36 9.50 12.20
C VAL A 141 6.93 8.23 11.58
N LEU A 142 7.95 8.34 10.72
CA LEU A 142 8.56 7.15 10.11
C LEU A 142 9.11 6.19 11.15
N ASN A 143 9.83 6.69 12.15
CA ASN A 143 10.35 5.85 13.24
C ASN A 143 9.20 5.14 13.98
N LEU A 144 8.10 5.83 14.27
CA LEU A 144 6.93 5.21 14.90
C LEU A 144 6.33 4.08 14.04
N LEU A 145 6.34 4.22 12.71
CA LEU A 145 5.79 3.23 11.79
C LEU A 145 6.74 2.06 11.51
N THR A 146 8.06 2.30 11.48
CA THR A 146 9.07 1.30 11.11
C THR A 146 9.63 0.57 12.32
N GLU A 147 9.70 1.19 13.50
CA GLU A 147 10.31 0.58 14.69
C GLU A 147 9.67 -0.75 15.13
N PRO A 148 8.34 -0.96 15.09
CA PRO A 148 7.74 -2.26 15.41
C PRO A 148 8.22 -3.39 14.50
N LEU A 149 8.62 -3.05 13.27
CA LEU A 149 9.09 -4.00 12.25
C LEU A 149 10.61 -4.20 12.34
N LEU A 150 11.36 -3.13 12.64
CA LEU A 150 12.82 -3.16 12.71
C LEU A 150 13.34 -3.63 14.07
N SER A 151 12.66 -3.31 15.18
CA SER A 151 13.08 -3.67 16.54
C SER A 151 13.29 -5.18 16.73
N PRO A 152 12.40 -6.08 16.26
CA PRO A 152 12.62 -7.52 16.37
C PRO A 152 13.84 -8.01 15.60
N ILE A 153 14.20 -7.35 14.49
CA ILE A 153 15.38 -7.69 13.69
C ILE A 153 16.63 -7.19 14.40
N ARG A 154 16.61 -5.95 14.89
CA ARG A 154 17.72 -5.33 15.65
C ARG A 154 18.09 -6.11 16.90
N ARG A 155 17.10 -6.78 17.53
CA ARG A 155 17.33 -7.68 18.67
C ARG A 155 18.10 -8.96 18.30
N ARG A 156 18.00 -9.42 17.05
CA ARG A 156 18.67 -10.65 16.56
C ARG A 156 19.99 -10.37 15.87
N VAL A 157 20.08 -9.25 15.15
CA VAL A 157 21.29 -8.79 14.47
C VAL A 157 21.60 -7.39 14.99
N PRO A 158 22.40 -7.29 16.06
CA PRO A 158 22.79 -5.99 16.62
C PRO A 158 23.50 -5.12 15.59
N PRO A 159 23.45 -3.78 15.74
CA PRO A 159 24.18 -2.86 14.86
C PRO A 159 25.68 -3.17 14.84
N ILE A 160 26.31 -3.04 13.67
CA ILE A 160 27.76 -3.17 13.53
C ILE A 160 28.36 -1.76 13.55
N GLY A 161 28.92 -1.38 14.70
CA GLY A 161 29.39 -0.01 14.92
C GLY A 161 28.22 0.98 14.90
N MET A 162 28.28 1.99 14.03
CA MET A 162 27.21 2.98 13.86
C MET A 162 26.15 2.58 12.82
N PHE A 163 26.33 1.45 12.13
CA PHE A 163 25.45 1.05 11.03
C PHE A 163 24.38 0.05 11.51
N ASP A 164 23.12 0.45 11.39
CA ASP A 164 21.98 -0.45 11.58
C ASP A 164 21.69 -1.22 10.29
N LEU A 165 21.93 -2.54 10.30
CA LEU A 165 21.64 -3.43 9.17
C LEU A 165 20.20 -3.94 9.16
N SER A 166 19.41 -3.67 10.23
CA SER A 166 18.03 -4.12 10.36
C SER A 166 17.14 -3.68 9.18
N PRO A 167 17.23 -2.44 8.67
CA PRO A 167 16.48 -2.01 7.50
C PRO A 167 16.78 -2.84 6.24
N LEU A 168 18.04 -3.17 5.99
CA LEU A 168 18.43 -3.99 4.83
C LEU A 168 17.85 -5.41 4.94
N ILE A 169 17.99 -6.04 6.11
CA ILE A 169 17.45 -7.38 6.37
C ILE A 169 15.93 -7.37 6.23
N PHE A 170 15.27 -6.33 6.74
CA PHE A 170 13.82 -6.15 6.58
C PHE A 170 13.43 -6.04 5.10
N LEU A 171 14.12 -5.20 4.33
CA LEU A 171 13.86 -5.01 2.90
C LEU A 171 14.01 -6.31 2.11
N ILE A 172 15.03 -7.12 2.42
CA ILE A 172 15.21 -8.44 1.81
C ILE A 172 14.05 -9.37 2.20
N GLY A 173 13.70 -9.42 3.49
CA GLY A 173 12.62 -10.28 3.99
C GLY A 173 11.26 -9.94 3.38
N ILE A 174 10.90 -8.66 3.31
CA ILE A 174 9.63 -8.23 2.75
C ILE A 174 9.59 -8.41 1.22
N GLN A 175 10.72 -8.27 0.52
CA GLN A 175 10.82 -8.59 -0.91
C GLN A 175 10.58 -10.08 -1.16
N LEU A 176 11.15 -10.95 -0.32
CA LEU A 176 10.87 -12.39 -0.37
C LEU A 176 9.39 -12.68 -0.10
N CYS A 177 8.77 -12.01 0.86
CA CYS A 177 7.33 -12.13 1.10
C CYS A 177 6.49 -11.69 -0.11
N GLN A 178 6.87 -10.61 -0.81
CA GLN A 178 6.19 -10.23 -2.06
C GLN A 178 6.26 -11.33 -3.12
N ILE A 179 7.44 -11.93 -3.30
CA ILE A 179 7.65 -13.01 -4.29
C ILE A 179 6.89 -14.28 -3.90
N LEU A 180 6.95 -14.68 -2.63
CA LEU A 180 6.42 -15.96 -2.17
C LEU A 180 4.92 -15.92 -1.83
N ILE A 181 4.36 -14.75 -1.53
CA ILE A 181 2.97 -14.61 -1.07
C ILE A 181 2.14 -13.83 -2.08
N SER A 182 2.51 -12.57 -2.38
CA SER A 182 1.67 -11.71 -3.21
C SER A 182 1.67 -12.15 -4.68
N SER A 183 2.85 -12.41 -5.26
CA SER A 183 3.00 -12.83 -6.66
C SER A 183 2.14 -14.05 -7.03
N PRO A 184 2.19 -15.20 -6.32
CA PRO A 184 1.38 -16.36 -6.68
C PRO A 184 -0.12 -16.10 -6.55
N ILE A 185 -0.57 -15.33 -5.55
CA ILE A 185 -1.99 -14.98 -5.39
C ILE A 185 -2.47 -14.14 -6.58
N THR A 186 -1.70 -13.12 -6.95
CA THR A 186 -2.06 -12.26 -8.10
C THR A 186 -2.10 -13.05 -9.40
N LYS A 187 -1.10 -13.91 -9.63
CA LYS A 187 -1.03 -14.77 -10.80
C LYS A 187 -2.20 -15.74 -10.85
N TYR A 188 -2.53 -16.40 -9.74
CA TYR A 188 -3.65 -17.33 -9.67
C TYR A 188 -4.99 -16.63 -9.98
N GLY A 189 -5.22 -15.43 -9.43
CA GLY A 189 -6.40 -14.63 -9.76
C GLY A 189 -6.47 -14.26 -11.25
N GLN A 190 -5.34 -13.90 -11.85
CA GLN A 190 -5.25 -13.60 -13.29
C GLN A 190 -5.50 -14.82 -14.17
N ASP A 191 -4.93 -15.97 -13.83
CA ASP A 191 -5.10 -17.21 -14.58
C ASP A 191 -6.54 -17.70 -14.51
N LEU A 192 -7.20 -17.57 -13.36
CA LEU A 192 -8.62 -17.91 -13.21
C LEU A 192 -9.53 -17.11 -14.15
N MET A 193 -9.24 -15.83 -14.40
CA MET A 193 -10.05 -15.01 -15.32
C MET A 193 -9.90 -15.40 -16.79
N ARG A 194 -8.87 -16.17 -17.15
CA ARG A 194 -8.61 -16.61 -18.53
C ARG A 194 -9.34 -17.90 -18.91
N HIS A 195 -9.87 -18.61 -17.91
CA HIS A 195 -10.61 -19.87 -18.06
C HIS A 195 -12.11 -19.65 -17.92
#